data_AF-A0AAW5NZB7-F1
#
_entry.id   AF-A0AAW5NZB7-F1
#
_cell.length_a   1.000
_cell.length_b   1.000
_cell.length_c   1.000
_cell.angle_alpha   90.00
_cell.angle_beta   90.00
_cell.angle_gamma   90.00
#
_symmetry.space_group_name_H-M   'P 1'
#
loop_
_entity.id
_entity.type
_entity.pdbx_description
1 polymer ?
#
loop_
_entity_poly.entity_id
_entity_poly.type
_entity_poly.pdbx_seq_one_letter_code
_entity_poly.pdbx_strand_id
1 'polypeptide(L)'
;MRQHKWTEEKLAVLTRLFPIESTKHTATVLQMSMTAVKGKAKELGLKKETKSCLAERAEYVRSHFHHSSLSEMANKLHISRTTVMRIIERLGLKRTKEQTFQVRSRIRSEIMRRERRRVLFGLAPVTRIKVVSNRSRIQLRAKLKSIGYIVSRASNTLYYTEDMERRCNLEDSGTKLGLHFLPFPGEEALVLTAI
;
A
#
# COMPACT_ATOMS: atom_id res chain seq x y z
N MET A 1 1.05 -35.03 29.20
CA MET A 1 0.52 -34.57 27.90
C MET A 1 0.41 -33.05 27.92
N ARG A 2 1.00 -32.33 26.94
CA ARG A 2 0.79 -30.86 26.83
C ARG A 2 -0.64 -30.59 26.38
N GLN A 3 -1.49 -30.08 27.26
CA GLN A 3 -2.81 -29.57 26.87
C GLN A 3 -2.63 -28.21 26.20
N HIS A 4 -2.81 -28.17 24.89
CA HIS A 4 -2.84 -26.90 24.16
C HIS A 4 -4.14 -26.16 24.49
N LYS A 5 -4.04 -25.04 25.20
CA LYS A 5 -5.19 -24.18 25.49
C LYS A 5 -5.72 -23.54 24.20
N TRP A 6 -7.04 -23.55 24.04
CA TRP A 6 -7.76 -22.81 23.00
C TRP A 6 -7.88 -21.35 23.41
N THR A 7 -7.12 -20.48 22.75
CA THR A 7 -7.24 -19.01 22.89
C THR A 7 -8.25 -18.47 21.88
N GLU A 8 -8.80 -17.29 22.14
CA GLU A 8 -9.75 -16.62 21.24
C GLU A 8 -9.19 -16.42 19.83
N GLU A 9 -7.90 -16.06 19.73
CA GLU A 9 -7.19 -15.97 18.45
C GLU A 9 -7.19 -17.29 17.67
N LYS A 10 -6.95 -18.42 18.36
CA LYS A 10 -6.96 -19.76 17.72
C LYS A 10 -8.36 -20.15 17.28
N LEU A 11 -9.39 -19.78 18.04
CA LEU A 11 -10.78 -20.00 17.66
C LEU A 11 -11.14 -19.18 16.41
N ALA A 12 -10.75 -17.90 16.37
CA ALA A 12 -10.95 -17.06 15.19
C ALA A 12 -10.26 -17.62 13.94
N VAL A 13 -9.02 -18.09 14.07
CA VAL A 13 -8.28 -18.74 12.99
C VAL A 13 -8.94 -20.05 12.56
N LEU A 14 -9.42 -20.86 13.51
CA LEU A 14 -10.12 -22.12 13.23
C LEU A 14 -11.42 -21.89 12.45
N THR A 15 -12.28 -20.97 12.92
CA THR A 15 -13.55 -20.64 12.26
C THR A 15 -13.32 -20.14 10.83
N ARG A 16 -12.27 -19.34 10.62
CA ARG A 16 -11.94 -18.82 9.28
C ARG A 16 -11.36 -19.88 8.35
N LEU A 17 -10.42 -20.70 8.82
CA LEU A 17 -9.67 -21.61 7.95
C LEU A 17 -10.34 -22.98 7.80
N PHE A 18 -11.04 -23.49 8.81
CA PHE A 18 -11.54 -24.85 8.79
C PHE A 18 -12.52 -25.15 7.64
N PRO A 19 -13.50 -24.29 7.30
CA PRO A 19 -14.43 -24.61 6.22
C PRO A 19 -13.74 -24.73 4.84
N ILE A 20 -12.72 -23.91 4.62
CA ILE A 20 -12.07 -23.68 3.33
C ILE A 20 -10.84 -24.56 3.13
N GLU A 21 -9.99 -24.66 4.15
CA GLU A 21 -8.65 -25.24 4.07
C GLU A 21 -8.62 -26.72 4.45
N SER A 22 -7.57 -27.43 4.02
CA SER A 22 -7.33 -28.81 4.47
C SER A 22 -7.09 -28.85 5.97
N THR A 23 -7.66 -29.85 6.64
CA THR A 23 -7.49 -30.06 8.10
C THR A 23 -6.02 -30.18 8.50
N LYS A 24 -5.16 -30.71 7.62
CA LYS A 24 -3.71 -30.77 7.86
C LYS A 24 -3.11 -29.37 7.90
N HIS A 25 -3.47 -28.50 6.95
CA HIS A 25 -2.99 -27.12 6.90
C HIS A 25 -3.46 -26.32 8.12
N THR A 26 -4.74 -26.45 8.49
CA THR A 26 -5.28 -25.80 9.70
C THR A 26 -4.55 -26.25 10.97
N ALA A 27 -4.22 -27.54 11.08
CA ALA A 27 -3.45 -28.08 12.20
C ALA A 27 -2.02 -27.53 12.27
N THR A 28 -1.34 -27.41 11.11
CA THR A 28 -0.01 -26.80 11.05
C THR A 28 -0.04 -25.32 11.46
N VAL A 29 -1.02 -24.54 10.97
CA VAL A 29 -1.16 -23.12 11.30
C VAL A 29 -1.44 -22.91 12.80
N LEU A 30 -2.28 -23.76 13.40
CA LEU A 30 -2.61 -23.68 14.82
C LEU A 30 -1.55 -24.31 15.74
N GLN A 31 -0.53 -24.97 15.17
CA GLN A 31 0.47 -25.79 15.89
C GLN A 31 -0.20 -26.81 16.83
N MET A 32 -1.25 -27.47 16.36
CA MET A 32 -2.04 -28.45 17.12
C MET A 32 -2.19 -29.75 16.33
N SER A 33 -2.56 -30.83 17.02
CA SER A 33 -2.84 -32.10 16.35
C SER A 33 -4.11 -32.01 15.51
N MET A 34 -4.15 -32.76 14.39
CA MET A 34 -5.34 -32.83 13.53
C MET A 34 -6.58 -33.34 14.28
N THR A 35 -6.40 -34.22 15.26
CA THR A 35 -7.48 -34.75 16.10
C THR A 35 -8.06 -33.67 17.00
N ALA A 36 -7.23 -32.83 17.62
CA ALA A 36 -7.69 -31.70 18.42
C ALA A 36 -8.45 -30.68 17.57
N VAL A 37 -7.96 -30.37 16.37
CA VAL A 37 -8.63 -29.47 15.42
C VAL A 37 -9.99 -30.01 14.98
N LYS A 38 -10.09 -31.31 14.65
CA LYS A 38 -11.37 -31.95 14.29
C LYS A 38 -12.35 -31.95 15.46
N GLY A 39 -11.86 -32.28 16.67
CA GLY A 39 -12.68 -32.28 17.88
C GLY A 39 -13.26 -30.91 18.16
N LYS A 40 -12.43 -29.87 18.13
CA LYS A 40 -12.89 -28.49 18.37
C LYS A 40 -13.80 -27.98 17.27
N ALA A 41 -13.51 -28.30 16.00
CA ALA A 41 -14.40 -27.95 14.90
C ALA A 41 -15.79 -28.59 15.05
N LYS A 42 -15.87 -29.84 15.51
CA LYS A 42 -17.13 -30.52 15.81
C LYS A 42 -17.89 -29.83 16.96
N GLU A 43 -17.19 -29.49 18.04
CA GLU A 43 -17.76 -28.75 19.18
C GLU A 43 -18.34 -27.39 18.77
N LEU A 44 -17.67 -26.70 17.84
CA LEU A 44 -18.11 -25.42 17.28
C LEU A 44 -19.11 -25.56 16.10
N GLY A 45 -19.52 -26.78 15.74
CA GLY A 45 -20.43 -27.02 14.60
C GLY A 45 -19.86 -26.67 13.22
N LEU A 46 -18.54 -26.50 13.09
CA LEU A 46 -17.88 -26.15 11.85
C LEU A 46 -17.90 -27.32 10.87
N LYS A 47 -18.42 -27.08 9.66
CA LYS A 47 -18.45 -28.06 8.57
C LYS A 47 -17.49 -27.64 7.46
N LYS A 48 -17.00 -28.61 6.70
CA LYS A 48 -16.24 -28.35 5.48
C LYS A 48 -17.18 -27.80 4.41
N GLU A 49 -16.65 -26.94 3.56
CA GLU A 49 -17.41 -26.39 2.45
C GLU A 49 -17.83 -27.46 1.45
N THR A 50 -19.05 -27.30 0.96
CA THR A 50 -19.64 -28.18 -0.05
C THR A 50 -18.99 -27.93 -1.40
N LYS A 51 -18.97 -28.96 -2.26
CA LYS A 51 -18.47 -28.86 -3.64
C LYS A 51 -19.14 -27.73 -4.45
N SER A 52 -20.43 -27.45 -4.22
CA SER A 52 -21.15 -26.37 -4.92
C SER A 52 -20.62 -24.97 -4.55
N CYS A 53 -20.38 -24.70 -3.26
CA CYS A 53 -19.80 -23.43 -2.81
C CYS A 53 -18.39 -23.22 -3.40
N LEU A 54 -17.60 -24.29 -3.52
CA LEU A 54 -16.30 -24.22 -4.20
C LEU A 54 -16.43 -23.91 -5.69
N ALA A 55 -17.44 -24.46 -6.36
CA ALA A 55 -17.72 -24.21 -7.77
C ALA A 55 -18.14 -22.75 -8.02
N GLU A 56 -19.03 -22.20 -7.17
CA GLU A 56 -19.46 -20.80 -7.25
C GLU A 56 -18.29 -19.83 -7.11
N ARG A 57 -17.38 -20.10 -6.16
CA ARG A 57 -16.17 -19.30 -5.98
C ARG A 57 -15.23 -19.39 -7.17
N ALA A 58 -15.07 -20.58 -7.73
CA ALA A 58 -14.25 -20.79 -8.93
C ALA A 58 -14.80 -20.01 -10.12
N GLU A 59 -16.13 -20.01 -10.31
CA GLU A 59 -16.79 -19.24 -11.37
C GLU A 59 -16.64 -17.73 -11.18
N TYR A 60 -16.79 -17.25 -9.94
CA TYR A 60 -16.52 -15.86 -9.62
C TYR A 60 -15.07 -15.46 -9.93
N VAL A 61 -14.11 -16.27 -9.51
CA VAL A 61 -12.69 -16.03 -9.79
C VAL A 61 -12.45 -16.02 -11.30
N ARG A 62 -13.02 -16.96 -12.06
CA ARG A 62 -12.86 -17.05 -13.52
C ARG A 62 -13.36 -15.79 -14.23
N SER A 63 -14.57 -15.35 -13.93
CA SER A 63 -15.16 -14.14 -14.52
C SER A 63 -14.39 -12.86 -14.16
N HIS A 64 -13.94 -12.74 -12.91
CA HIS A 64 -13.33 -11.51 -12.41
C HIS A 64 -11.81 -11.43 -12.53
N PHE A 65 -11.16 -12.50 -12.99
CA PHE A 65 -9.71 -12.63 -12.97
C PHE A 65 -8.98 -11.57 -13.80
N HIS A 66 -9.50 -11.16 -14.95
CA HIS A 66 -8.80 -10.22 -15.83
C HIS A 66 -8.87 -8.77 -15.35
N HIS A 67 -9.91 -8.44 -14.57
CA HIS A 67 -10.20 -7.08 -14.17
C HIS A 67 -10.18 -6.88 -12.65
N SER A 68 -9.85 -7.86 -11.81
CA SER A 68 -9.80 -7.68 -10.34
C SER A 68 -8.47 -8.12 -9.79
N SER A 69 -7.95 -7.46 -8.76
CA SER A 69 -6.80 -7.97 -8.02
C SER A 69 -7.16 -9.16 -7.14
N LEU A 70 -6.15 -9.93 -6.75
CA LEU A 70 -6.30 -11.05 -5.84
C LEU A 70 -6.92 -10.62 -4.50
N SER A 71 -6.55 -9.44 -4.00
CA SER A 71 -7.08 -8.88 -2.75
C SER A 71 -8.54 -8.44 -2.88
N GLU A 72 -8.93 -7.82 -4.00
CA GLU A 72 -10.34 -7.46 -4.25
C GLU A 72 -11.23 -8.72 -4.32
N MET A 73 -10.78 -9.75 -5.03
CA MET A 73 -11.50 -11.03 -5.11
C MET A 73 -11.59 -11.73 -3.75
N ALA A 74 -10.49 -11.74 -2.99
CA ALA A 74 -10.44 -12.29 -1.63
C ALA A 74 -11.44 -11.61 -0.70
N ASN A 75 -11.48 -10.27 -0.73
CA ASN A 75 -12.42 -9.49 0.09
C ASN A 75 -13.87 -9.75 -0.33
N LYS A 76 -14.17 -9.84 -1.63
CA LYS A 76 -15.54 -10.08 -2.12
C LYS A 76 -16.06 -11.47 -1.78
N LEU A 77 -15.18 -12.48 -1.81
CA LEU A 77 -15.51 -13.87 -1.48
C LEU A 77 -15.35 -14.18 0.02
N HIS A 78 -14.87 -13.23 0.83
CA HIS A 78 -14.53 -13.41 2.24
C HIS A 78 -13.55 -14.57 2.50
N ILE A 79 -12.62 -14.81 1.57
CA ILE A 79 -11.60 -15.85 1.65
C ILE A 79 -10.20 -15.25 1.73
N SER A 80 -9.21 -16.08 2.06
CA SER A 80 -7.83 -15.64 2.06
C SER A 80 -7.29 -15.40 0.64
N ARG A 81 -6.37 -14.44 0.49
CA ARG A 81 -5.65 -14.22 -0.78
C ARG A 81 -4.96 -15.49 -1.28
N THR A 82 -4.42 -16.30 -0.36
CA THR A 82 -3.76 -17.58 -0.68
C THR A 82 -4.73 -18.58 -1.29
N THR A 83 -5.94 -18.67 -0.75
CA THR A 83 -6.99 -19.55 -1.29
C THR A 83 -7.37 -19.13 -2.72
N VAL A 84 -7.51 -17.83 -2.98
CA VAL A 84 -7.76 -17.31 -4.35
C VAL A 84 -6.64 -17.73 -5.32
N MET A 85 -5.38 -17.62 -4.90
CA MET A 85 -4.23 -18.05 -5.73
C MET A 85 -4.31 -19.53 -6.08
N ARG A 86 -4.65 -20.40 -5.12
CA ARG A 86 -4.82 -21.84 -5.40
C ARG A 86 -5.97 -22.13 -6.37
N ILE A 87 -7.07 -21.38 -6.28
CA ILE A 87 -8.19 -21.50 -7.23
C ILE A 87 -7.72 -21.13 -8.64
N ILE A 88 -6.98 -20.03 -8.78
CA ILE A 88 -6.39 -19.57 -10.06
C ILE A 88 -5.46 -20.62 -10.65
N GLU A 89 -4.55 -21.17 -9.84
CA GLU A 89 -3.62 -22.24 -10.24
C GLU A 89 -4.38 -23.48 -10.71
N ARG A 90 -5.41 -23.90 -9.97
CA ARG A 90 -6.26 -25.05 -10.33
C ARG A 90 -7.06 -24.82 -11.62
N LEU A 91 -7.44 -23.58 -11.90
CA LEU A 91 -8.12 -23.18 -13.14
C LEU A 91 -7.13 -22.92 -14.30
N GLY A 92 -5.82 -22.91 -14.05
CA GLY A 92 -4.81 -22.64 -15.06
C GLY A 92 -4.82 -21.20 -15.60
N LEU A 93 -5.41 -20.25 -14.85
CA LEU A 93 -5.57 -18.88 -15.32
C LEU A 93 -4.25 -18.10 -15.21
N LYS A 94 -3.83 -17.48 -16.30
CA LYS A 94 -2.61 -16.64 -16.36
C LYS A 94 -2.95 -15.28 -16.97
N ARG A 95 -2.37 -14.22 -16.40
CA ARG A 95 -2.50 -12.87 -16.96
C ARG A 95 -1.37 -12.58 -17.91
N THR A 96 -1.67 -11.84 -18.97
CA THR A 96 -0.64 -11.17 -19.76
C THR A 96 -0.04 -10.00 -18.97
N LYS A 97 1.11 -9.49 -19.45
CA LYS A 97 1.74 -8.30 -18.88
C LYS A 97 0.79 -7.08 -18.92
N GLU A 98 0.06 -6.93 -20.02
CA GLU A 98 -0.91 -5.84 -20.22
C GLU A 98 -2.08 -5.91 -19.25
N GLN A 99 -2.71 -7.07 -19.08
CA GLN A 99 -3.80 -7.25 -18.11
C GLN A 99 -3.33 -6.98 -16.68
N THR A 100 -2.12 -7.43 -16.36
CA THR A 100 -1.49 -7.15 -15.05
C THR A 100 -1.27 -5.65 -14.86
N PHE A 101 -0.79 -4.96 -15.90
CA PHE A 101 -0.61 -3.51 -15.89
C PHE A 101 -1.94 -2.76 -15.75
N GLN A 102 -2.98 -3.15 -16.48
CA GLN A 102 -4.31 -2.53 -16.39
C GLN A 102 -4.89 -2.61 -14.97
N VAL A 103 -4.86 -3.79 -14.35
CA VAL A 103 -5.32 -3.98 -12.96
C VAL A 103 -4.48 -3.14 -12.00
N ARG A 104 -3.14 -3.17 -12.12
CA ARG A 104 -2.24 -2.39 -11.26
C ARG A 104 -2.46 -0.88 -11.41
N SER A 105 -2.62 -0.40 -12.64
CA SER A 105 -2.85 1.00 -12.98
C SER A 105 -4.17 1.50 -12.40
N ARG A 106 -5.25 0.70 -12.52
CA ARG A 106 -6.54 1.03 -11.91
C ARG A 106 -6.41 1.19 -10.40
N ILE A 107 -5.83 0.20 -9.72
CA ILE A 107 -5.70 0.20 -8.26
C ILE A 107 -4.86 1.38 -7.79
N ARG A 108 -3.74 1.65 -8.47
CA ARG A 108 -2.91 2.83 -8.18
C ARG A 108 -3.70 4.13 -8.35
N SER A 109 -4.49 4.23 -9.42
CA SER A 109 -5.34 5.40 -9.68
C SER A 109 -6.40 5.58 -8.60
N GLU A 110 -7.00 4.50 -8.10
CA GLU A 110 -7.96 4.55 -7.01
C GLU A 110 -7.32 4.97 -5.68
N ILE A 111 -6.16 4.40 -5.33
CA ILE A 111 -5.37 4.81 -4.15
C ILE A 111 -5.06 6.31 -4.23
N MET A 112 -4.60 6.80 -5.38
CA MET A 112 -4.32 8.22 -5.59
C MET A 112 -5.58 9.09 -5.44
N ARG A 113 -6.73 8.66 -5.96
CA ARG A 113 -8.00 9.40 -5.79
C ARG A 113 -8.43 9.46 -4.33
N ARG A 114 -8.35 8.35 -3.59
CA ARG A 114 -8.68 8.28 -2.17
C ARG A 114 -7.76 9.19 -1.35
N GLU A 115 -6.46 9.14 -1.61
CA GLU A 115 -5.46 9.93 -0.91
C GLU A 115 -5.58 11.44 -1.24
N ARG A 116 -5.88 11.80 -2.50
CA ARG A 116 -6.19 13.20 -2.88
C ARG A 116 -7.41 13.75 -2.13
N ARG A 117 -8.47 12.95 -1.98
CA ARG A 117 -9.65 13.36 -1.21
C ARG A 117 -9.31 13.64 0.25
N ARG A 118 -8.45 12.82 0.88
CA ARG A 118 -8.01 13.07 2.26
C ARG A 118 -7.35 14.42 2.42
N VAL A 119 -6.44 14.76 1.50
CA VAL A 119 -5.79 16.08 1.49
C VAL A 119 -6.80 17.20 1.31
N LEU A 120 -7.77 17.04 0.39
CA LEU A 120 -8.83 18.04 0.18
C LEU A 120 -9.65 18.29 1.45
N PHE A 121 -9.97 17.24 2.20
CA PHE A 121 -10.71 17.34 3.47
C PHE A 121 -9.82 17.63 4.68
N GLY A 122 -8.51 17.89 4.50
CA GLY A 122 -7.59 18.16 5.61
C GLY A 122 -7.35 16.96 6.55
N LEU A 123 -7.68 15.74 6.11
CA LEU A 123 -7.48 14.52 6.91
C LEU A 123 -6.03 14.05 6.85
N ALA A 124 -5.59 13.38 7.91
CA ALA A 124 -4.28 12.75 7.95
C ALA A 124 -4.11 11.72 6.80
N PRO A 125 -2.93 11.69 6.16
CA PRO A 125 -2.65 10.74 5.09
C PRO A 125 -2.62 9.31 5.63
N VAL A 126 -3.18 8.37 4.87
CA VAL A 126 -3.12 6.94 5.25
C VAL A 126 -1.89 6.30 4.66
N THR A 127 -1.50 6.73 3.47
CA THR A 127 -0.30 6.24 2.78
C THR A 127 0.78 7.32 2.77
N ARG A 128 2.05 6.93 2.66
CA ARG A 128 3.17 7.87 2.46
C ARG A 128 3.24 8.42 1.03
N ILE A 129 2.15 8.34 0.26
CA ILE A 129 2.13 8.72 -1.14
C ILE A 129 1.89 10.22 -1.23
N LYS A 130 2.83 10.94 -1.84
CA LYS A 130 2.66 12.36 -2.16
C LYS A 130 1.67 12.53 -3.29
N VAL A 131 0.50 13.09 -2.98
CA VAL A 131 -0.57 13.31 -3.96
C VAL A 131 -0.65 14.72 -4.53
N VAL A 132 -0.17 15.71 -3.79
CA VAL A 132 -0.14 17.11 -4.21
C VAL A 132 1.30 17.51 -4.49
N SER A 133 1.53 18.00 -5.70
CA SER A 133 2.71 18.76 -6.05
C SER A 133 2.34 20.24 -6.03
N ASN A 134 3.12 21.03 -5.31
CA ASN A 134 3.02 22.48 -5.43
C ASN A 134 3.72 22.89 -6.73
N ARG A 135 2.96 22.92 -7.85
CA ARG A 135 3.49 23.16 -9.19
C ARG A 135 4.16 24.53 -9.31
N SER A 136 3.52 25.57 -8.77
CA SER A 136 4.08 26.94 -8.77
C SER A 136 5.42 26.98 -8.02
N ARG A 137 5.51 26.33 -6.85
CA ARG A 137 6.77 26.24 -6.10
C ARG A 137 7.86 25.50 -6.87
N ILE A 138 7.51 24.41 -7.57
CA ILE A 138 8.46 23.64 -8.37
C ILE A 138 8.97 24.47 -9.55
N GLN A 139 8.07 25.12 -10.28
CA GLN A 139 8.43 25.98 -11.41
C GLN A 139 9.28 27.17 -10.97
N LEU A 140 8.93 27.80 -9.84
CA LEU A 140 9.69 28.91 -9.29
C LEU A 140 11.10 28.47 -8.86
N ARG A 141 11.25 27.31 -8.20
CA ARG A 141 12.58 26.75 -7.88
C ARG A 141 13.42 26.50 -9.13
N ALA A 142 12.81 25.96 -10.20
CA ALA A 142 13.51 25.75 -11.45
C ALA A 142 13.96 27.08 -12.10
N LYS A 143 13.09 28.10 -12.06
CA LYS A 143 13.40 29.45 -12.55
C LYS A 143 14.52 30.13 -11.75
N LEU A 144 14.47 30.04 -10.42
CA LEU A 144 15.51 30.59 -9.54
C LEU A 144 16.85 29.90 -9.77
N LYS A 145 16.84 28.57 -9.97
CA LYS A 145 18.05 27.82 -10.35
C LYS A 145 18.65 28.28 -11.67
N SER A 146 17.82 28.57 -12.70
CA SER A 146 18.32 29.07 -13.98
C SER A 146 18.90 30.49 -13.90
N ILE A 147 18.52 31.27 -12.89
CA ILE A 147 19.02 32.64 -12.69
C ILE A 147 20.38 32.64 -11.97
N GLY A 148 20.68 31.61 -11.17
CA GLY A 148 21.94 31.49 -10.44
C GLY A 148 21.81 31.14 -8.95
N TYR A 149 20.59 31.05 -8.42
CA TYR A 149 20.38 30.65 -7.03
C TYR A 149 20.80 29.20 -6.80
N ILE A 150 21.54 28.96 -5.72
CA ILE A 150 21.99 27.63 -5.31
C ILE A 150 20.86 26.95 -4.53
N VAL A 151 20.29 25.89 -5.09
CA VAL A 151 19.13 25.20 -4.52
C VAL A 151 19.57 24.03 -3.65
N SER A 152 19.26 24.07 -2.35
CA SER A 152 19.44 22.91 -1.48
C SER A 152 18.54 21.74 -1.91
N ARG A 153 19.09 20.52 -1.92
CA ARG A 153 18.36 19.31 -2.32
C ARG A 153 17.32 18.87 -1.28
N ALA A 154 17.61 19.07 0.00
CA ALA A 154 16.81 18.55 1.11
C ALA A 154 15.94 19.62 1.79
N SER A 155 16.31 20.90 1.70
CA SER A 155 15.58 22.00 2.33
C SER A 155 14.85 22.89 1.33
N ASN A 156 13.86 23.62 1.83
CA ASN A 156 13.18 24.67 1.07
C ASN A 156 14.02 25.97 1.01
N THR A 157 15.30 25.90 1.37
CA THR A 157 16.25 27.01 1.36
C THR A 157 16.97 27.10 0.03
N LEU A 158 17.04 28.31 -0.50
CA LEU A 158 17.83 28.69 -1.66
C LEU A 158 18.87 29.70 -1.21
N TYR A 159 20.06 29.60 -1.77
CA TYR A 159 21.15 30.51 -1.46
C TYR A 159 21.44 31.46 -2.62
N TYR A 160 21.79 32.69 -2.30
CA TYR A 160 22.33 33.66 -3.25
C TYR A 160 23.78 33.99 -2.90
N THR A 161 24.60 34.24 -3.90
CA THR A 161 25.95 34.78 -3.73
C THR A 161 25.88 36.30 -3.68
N GLU A 162 26.85 36.96 -3.05
CA GLU A 162 26.89 38.42 -2.93
C GLU A 162 27.02 39.10 -4.31
N ASP A 163 27.70 38.44 -5.25
CA ASP A 163 27.93 38.95 -6.60
C ASP A 163 26.71 38.86 -7.54
N MET A 164 25.62 38.23 -7.10
CA MET A 164 24.43 38.02 -7.92
C MET A 164 23.36 39.08 -7.67
N GLU A 165 22.77 39.62 -8.75
CA GLU A 165 21.60 40.49 -8.66
C GLU A 165 20.37 39.73 -8.13
N ARG A 166 19.93 40.10 -6.93
CA ARG A 166 18.74 39.52 -6.30
C ARG A 166 17.46 39.94 -7.01
N ARG A 167 16.53 38.99 -7.17
CA ARG A 167 15.23 39.20 -7.81
C ARG A 167 14.12 39.23 -6.77
N CYS A 168 13.96 40.37 -6.09
CA CYS A 168 13.01 40.55 -4.98
C CYS A 168 11.60 40.04 -5.27
N ASN A 169 11.04 40.34 -6.46
CA ASN A 169 9.71 39.88 -6.85
C ASN A 169 9.56 38.34 -6.84
N LEU A 170 10.61 37.62 -7.24
CA LEU A 170 10.64 36.16 -7.22
C LEU A 170 10.88 35.61 -5.82
N GLU A 171 11.66 36.32 -5.00
CA GLU A 171 11.88 35.99 -3.59
C GLU A 171 10.57 36.13 -2.80
N ASP A 172 9.83 37.23 -2.96
CA ASP A 172 8.53 37.46 -2.32
C ASP A 172 7.51 36.39 -2.71
N SER A 173 7.46 36.07 -4.01
CA SER A 173 6.63 34.97 -4.54
C SER A 173 7.05 33.62 -3.95
N GLY A 174 8.35 33.43 -3.73
CA GLY A 174 8.93 32.22 -3.14
C GLY A 174 8.58 32.07 -1.67
N THR A 175 8.69 33.15 -0.90
CA THR A 175 8.37 33.21 0.53
C THR A 175 6.90 32.83 0.77
N LYS A 176 5.98 33.35 -0.06
CA LYS A 176 4.56 32.97 -0.05
C LYS A 176 4.32 31.47 -0.29
N LEU A 177 5.22 30.82 -1.03
CA LEU A 177 5.17 29.37 -1.32
C LEU A 177 5.99 28.53 -0.32
N GLY A 178 6.52 29.15 0.74
CA GLY A 178 7.32 28.51 1.79
C GLY A 178 8.75 28.19 1.36
N LEU A 179 9.35 29.01 0.50
CA LEU A 179 10.79 29.00 0.22
C LEU A 179 11.50 29.99 1.13
N HIS A 180 12.75 29.68 1.49
CA HIS A 180 13.61 30.55 2.29
C HIS A 180 14.83 30.96 1.47
N PHE A 181 15.26 32.21 1.61
CA PHE A 181 16.40 32.76 0.87
C PHE A 181 17.45 33.22 1.87
N LEU A 182 18.67 32.68 1.76
CA LEU A 182 19.79 33.00 2.65
C LEU A 182 21.05 33.31 1.83
N PRO A 183 21.99 34.10 2.37
CA PRO A 183 23.31 34.22 1.74
C PRO A 183 24.00 32.86 1.74
N PHE A 184 24.77 32.56 0.68
CA PHE A 184 25.51 31.30 0.58
C PHE A 184 26.60 31.26 1.66
N PRO A 185 26.59 30.29 2.59
CA PRO A 185 27.42 30.32 3.78
C PRO A 185 28.91 29.96 3.55
N GLY A 186 29.42 30.02 2.31
CA GLY A 186 30.75 29.53 1.96
C GLY A 186 30.90 28.01 2.14
N GLU A 187 31.99 27.43 1.62
CA GLU A 187 32.21 25.96 1.61
C GLU A 187 32.28 25.34 3.03
N GLU A 188 32.60 26.14 4.07
CA GLU A 188 32.80 25.64 5.44
C GLU A 188 31.52 25.15 6.13
N ALA A 189 30.34 25.65 5.75
CA ALA A 189 29.07 25.29 6.42
C ALA A 189 28.36 24.04 5.84
N LEU A 190 28.74 23.58 4.64
CA LEU A 190 28.10 22.43 3.98
C LEU A 190 28.52 21.09 4.62
N VAL A 191 29.61 21.06 5.39
CA VAL A 191 30.12 19.86 6.06
C VAL A 191 29.30 19.51 7.31
N LEU A 192 28.70 20.51 7.98
CA LEU A 192 27.99 20.33 9.26
C LEU A 192 26.53 19.87 9.13
N THR A 193 25.98 19.82 7.91
CA THR A 193 24.59 19.40 7.65
C THR A 193 24.48 18.01 7.00
N ALA A 194 25.60 17.29 6.86
CA ALA A 194 25.69 15.98 6.22
C ALA A 194 25.87 14.79 7.19
N ILE A 195 25.76 15.02 8.50
CA ILE A 195 25.67 13.97 9.54
C ILE A 195 24.20 13.85 9.98
#